data_AF-A0A1J0VHB2-F1
#
_entry.id   AF-A0A1J0VHB2-F1
#
_cell.length_a   1.000
_cell.length_b   1.000
_cell.length_c   1.000
_cell.angle_alpha   90.00
_cell.angle_beta   90.00
_cell.angle_gamma   90.00
#
_symmetry.space_group_name_H-M   'P 1'
#
loop_
_entity.id
_entity.type
_entity.pdbx_description
1 polymer ?
#
loop_
_entity_poly.entity_id
_entity_poly.type
_entity_poly.pdbx_seq_one_letter_code
_entity_poly.pdbx_strand_id
1 'polypeptide(L)'
;MRDDNSVPQGIVWTPLPAASLPAGHPVRQGLHPTVDVTSERKATVPRRDVAAILEAERAWARVVLDAIDDGVLTIDLLGRVTHMNRVAETLTGWSQPEAIGKPLSRVFHLVDGKTQQTTIPPGRRAIEENRTAGFALDCVLVRQDGSKLEIEDSAAPIHDREGRVTGAVIVFHDATRSQVMLERMAYLAQHDALTGLPNRALLTERLSRAISLARRHRHLVALLYLDLDAFKPINDALGHDVGDRLLQAVAGRLQECMRDIDTVCRQGGDEFVILLAEIRQPEDATTVAEKLLAALSRPFHVQGHELLVTLSIGISLYPDDADDADALMQNADTAMYHTKRNGRNGHRSFTAEMDGRPLQRRRIDSGLQRLLPPSQGVFNFS
;
A
#
# COMPACT_ATOMS: atom_id res chain seq x y z
N MET A 1 -63.67 77.04 -16.93
CA MET A 1 -65.06 77.13 -16.43
C MET A 1 -65.41 75.77 -15.84
N ARG A 2 -66.16 75.75 -14.74
CA ARG A 2 -66.92 74.62 -14.11
C ARG A 2 -67.50 73.60 -15.12
N ASP A 3 -67.86 72.34 -14.83
CA ASP A 3 -68.07 71.49 -13.61
C ASP A 3 -68.14 70.00 -14.12
N ASP A 4 -68.19 68.87 -13.38
CA ASP A 4 -67.98 68.47 -11.97
C ASP A 4 -68.01 66.89 -11.86
N ASN A 5 -67.65 66.31 -10.71
CA ASN A 5 -67.97 64.97 -10.14
C ASN A 5 -68.13 63.68 -11.00
N SER A 6 -67.40 62.60 -10.62
CA SER A 6 -67.96 61.42 -9.90
C SER A 6 -66.93 60.28 -9.66
N VAL A 7 -67.21 59.39 -8.70
CA VAL A 7 -66.26 58.51 -7.96
C VAL A 7 -66.96 57.16 -7.62
N PRO A 8 -66.35 56.09 -7.05
CA PRO A 8 -65.30 55.16 -7.53
C PRO A 8 -65.80 53.66 -7.56
N GLN A 9 -64.88 52.69 -7.77
CA GLN A 9 -64.69 51.42 -6.99
C GLN A 9 -63.75 50.47 -7.78
N GLY A 10 -62.88 49.63 -7.19
CA GLY A 10 -62.52 49.40 -5.79
C GLY A 10 -61.17 48.65 -5.67
N ILE A 11 -60.59 48.57 -4.46
CA ILE A 11 -59.23 48.01 -4.20
C ILE A 11 -59.34 46.83 -3.22
N VAL A 12 -58.59 45.76 -3.47
CA VAL A 12 -58.48 44.58 -2.57
C VAL A 12 -57.15 44.64 -1.81
N TRP A 13 -57.20 44.39 -0.49
CA TRP A 13 -56.04 44.36 0.40
C TRP A 13 -55.87 42.98 1.05
N THR A 14 -54.62 42.57 1.29
CA THR A 14 -54.26 41.43 2.16
C THR A 14 -53.26 41.89 3.24
N PRO A 15 -53.43 41.50 4.52
CA PRO A 15 -52.53 41.94 5.59
C PRO A 15 -51.37 40.99 5.83
N LEU A 16 -50.19 41.55 6.15
CA LEU A 16 -49.03 40.83 6.69
C LEU A 16 -49.04 40.89 8.24
N PRO A 17 -48.49 39.88 8.96
CA PRO A 17 -48.46 39.87 10.42
C PRO A 17 -47.47 40.90 11.00
N ALA A 18 -47.81 41.49 12.14
CA ALA A 18 -47.01 42.54 12.77
C ALA A 18 -45.96 41.99 13.77
N ALA A 19 -44.73 42.53 13.70
CA ALA A 19 -43.79 42.53 14.81
C ALA A 19 -42.88 43.78 14.76
N SER A 20 -43.10 44.68 15.72
CA SER A 20 -42.11 45.57 16.37
C SER A 20 -41.07 46.32 15.51
N LEU A 21 -41.36 47.60 15.21
CA LEU A 21 -40.37 48.63 14.85
C LEU A 21 -39.86 49.37 16.11
N PRO A 22 -38.73 50.10 15.99
CA PRO A 22 -38.81 51.52 16.31
C PRO A 22 -38.13 52.47 15.30
N ALA A 23 -38.92 53.46 14.86
CA ALA A 23 -38.60 54.86 14.49
C ALA A 23 -37.38 55.22 13.60
N GLY A 24 -37.65 55.91 12.47
CA GLY A 24 -36.60 56.69 11.77
C GLY A 24 -36.91 57.24 10.37
N HIS A 25 -37.72 58.30 10.26
CA HIS A 25 -37.90 59.21 9.09
C HIS A 25 -38.57 58.72 7.78
N PRO A 26 -39.23 59.62 7.00
CA PRO A 26 -40.04 59.28 5.83
C PRO A 26 -39.34 59.56 4.49
N VAL A 27 -39.71 58.81 3.43
CA VAL A 27 -39.37 59.12 2.03
C VAL A 27 -40.63 59.10 1.16
N ARG A 28 -40.74 60.08 0.24
CA ARG A 28 -41.92 60.36 -0.58
C ARG A 28 -42.16 59.32 -1.68
N GLN A 29 -43.43 59.08 -1.99
CA GLN A 29 -43.87 58.38 -3.20
C GLN A 29 -43.65 59.24 -4.46
N GLY A 30 -43.34 58.58 -5.58
CA GLY A 30 -43.44 59.11 -6.94
C GLY A 30 -43.87 58.00 -7.89
N LEU A 31 -45.01 58.17 -8.56
CA LEU A 31 -45.52 57.18 -9.51
C LEU A 31 -44.85 57.35 -10.89
N HIS A 32 -44.53 56.24 -11.54
CA HIS A 32 -44.22 56.20 -12.97
C HIS A 32 -45.25 55.31 -13.68
N PRO A 33 -45.85 55.76 -14.80
CA PRO A 33 -46.77 54.93 -15.57
C PRO A 33 -46.00 53.92 -16.43
N THR A 34 -46.43 52.66 -16.39
CA THR A 34 -46.01 51.62 -17.33
C THR A 34 -46.81 51.74 -18.63
N VAL A 35 -46.12 51.70 -19.78
CA VAL A 35 -46.74 51.44 -21.09
C VAL A 35 -46.32 50.04 -21.51
N ASP A 36 -47.32 49.19 -21.72
CA ASP A 36 -47.15 47.81 -22.17
C ASP A 36 -46.83 47.80 -23.68
N VAL A 37 -45.80 47.06 -24.08
CA VAL A 37 -45.44 46.84 -25.49
C VAL A 37 -45.09 45.37 -25.68
N THR A 38 -46.13 44.55 -25.82
CA THR A 38 -46.04 43.22 -26.40
C THR A 38 -45.42 43.30 -27.79
N SER A 39 -44.18 42.80 -27.92
CA SER A 39 -43.52 42.65 -29.21
C SER A 39 -42.79 41.31 -29.28
N GLU A 40 -43.36 40.38 -30.05
CA GLU A 40 -42.73 39.10 -30.38
C GLU A 40 -41.43 39.33 -31.17
N ARG A 41 -40.28 39.19 -30.53
CA ARG A 41 -38.99 39.10 -31.23
C ARG A 41 -38.59 37.64 -31.37
N LYS A 42 -38.86 37.05 -32.54
CA LYS A 42 -38.33 35.74 -32.94
C LYS A 42 -36.80 35.73 -32.78
N ALA A 43 -36.30 34.90 -31.88
CA ALA A 43 -34.88 34.73 -31.63
C ALA A 43 -34.22 33.91 -32.74
N THR A 44 -33.90 34.57 -33.87
CA THR A 44 -33.01 33.99 -34.88
C THR A 44 -31.58 34.04 -34.33
N VAL A 45 -31.13 32.96 -33.67
CA VAL A 45 -29.75 32.87 -33.19
C VAL A 45 -28.80 32.97 -34.40
N PRO A 46 -27.88 33.96 -34.44
CA PRO A 46 -26.91 34.09 -35.52
C PRO A 46 -26.07 32.82 -35.66
N ARG A 47 -25.85 32.34 -36.89
CA ARG A 47 -25.00 31.17 -37.17
C ARG A 47 -23.59 31.25 -36.55
N ARG A 48 -23.10 32.46 -36.28
CA ARG A 48 -21.80 32.72 -35.64
C ARG A 48 -21.78 32.33 -34.16
N ASP A 49 -22.89 32.52 -33.44
CA ASP A 49 -22.98 32.23 -32.01
C ASP A 49 -23.09 30.72 -31.77
N VAL A 50 -23.84 30.02 -32.65
CA VAL A 50 -23.90 28.54 -32.64
C VAL A 50 -22.52 27.93 -32.91
N ALA A 51 -21.74 28.50 -33.82
CA ALA A 51 -20.37 28.05 -34.09
C ALA A 51 -19.45 28.26 -32.88
N ALA A 52 -19.48 29.45 -32.26
CA ALA A 52 -18.69 29.76 -31.08
C ALA A 52 -19.04 28.90 -29.86
N ILE A 53 -20.34 28.61 -29.64
CA ILE A 53 -20.79 27.69 -28.59
C ILE A 53 -20.27 26.27 -28.85
N LEU A 54 -20.38 25.78 -30.09
CA LEU A 54 -19.89 24.45 -30.47
C LEU A 54 -18.36 24.33 -30.39
N GLU A 55 -17.62 25.41 -30.68
CA GLU A 55 -16.17 25.48 -30.50
C GLU A 55 -15.78 25.48 -29.02
N ALA A 56 -16.50 26.24 -28.17
CA ALA A 56 -16.28 26.26 -26.73
C ALA A 56 -16.60 24.90 -26.07
N GLU A 57 -17.68 24.24 -26.47
CA GLU A 57 -18.08 22.90 -26.01
C GLU A 57 -17.03 21.84 -26.40
N ARG A 58 -16.53 21.90 -27.65
CA ARG A 58 -15.43 21.03 -28.12
C ARG A 58 -14.11 21.30 -27.40
N ALA A 59 -13.80 22.57 -27.11
CA ALA A 59 -12.60 22.94 -26.37
C ALA A 59 -12.68 22.45 -24.91
N TRP A 60 -13.83 22.62 -24.25
CA TRP A 60 -14.04 22.13 -22.90
C TRP A 60 -13.99 20.60 -22.82
N ALA A 61 -14.62 19.90 -23.77
CA ALA A 61 -14.53 18.44 -23.86
C ALA A 61 -13.08 17.96 -24.00
N ARG A 62 -12.24 18.62 -24.81
CA ARG A 62 -10.80 18.33 -24.90
C ARG A 62 -10.08 18.59 -23.57
N VAL A 63 -10.30 19.74 -22.93
CA VAL A 63 -9.66 20.10 -21.66
C VAL A 63 -10.01 19.10 -20.55
N VAL A 64 -11.25 18.62 -20.49
CA VAL A 64 -11.65 17.58 -19.53
C VAL A 64 -10.97 16.24 -19.84
N LEU A 65 -10.88 15.85 -21.12
CA LEU A 65 -10.21 14.60 -21.52
C LEU A 65 -8.67 14.64 -21.37
N ASP A 66 -8.04 15.81 -21.49
CA ASP A 66 -6.60 16.02 -21.28
C ASP A 66 -6.24 16.22 -19.79
N ALA A 67 -7.22 16.39 -18.90
CA ALA A 67 -7.03 16.53 -17.45
C ALA A 67 -7.16 15.21 -16.67
N ILE A 68 -7.44 14.11 -17.36
CA ILE A 68 -7.46 12.75 -16.80
C ILE A 68 -6.07 12.14 -17.08
N ASP A 69 -5.47 11.48 -16.09
CA ASP A 69 -4.17 10.77 -16.22
C ASP A 69 -4.27 9.48 -17.09
N ASP A 70 -5.42 9.24 -17.72
CA ASP A 70 -5.73 8.09 -18.56
C ASP A 70 -5.66 8.48 -20.04
N GLY A 71 -5.14 7.58 -20.86
CA GLY A 71 -5.27 7.64 -22.31
C GLY A 71 -6.72 7.42 -22.74
N VAL A 72 -7.28 8.37 -23.49
CA VAL A 72 -8.60 8.27 -24.10
C VAL A 72 -8.46 8.22 -25.62
N LEU A 73 -9.04 7.19 -26.24
CA LEU A 73 -9.05 6.96 -27.67
C LEU A 73 -10.48 6.63 -28.12
N THR A 74 -10.93 7.13 -29.28
CA THR A 74 -12.24 6.74 -29.84
C THR A 74 -12.08 6.10 -31.22
N ILE A 75 -13.02 5.22 -31.57
CA ILE A 75 -13.11 4.56 -32.88
C ILE A 75 -14.49 4.69 -33.52
N ASP A 76 -14.55 4.57 -34.85
CA ASP A 76 -15.80 4.39 -35.62
C ASP A 76 -16.25 2.91 -35.68
N LEU A 77 -17.40 2.66 -36.33
CA LEU A 77 -17.93 1.31 -36.60
C LEU A 77 -17.01 0.40 -37.45
N LEU A 78 -16.04 0.97 -38.16
CA LEU A 78 -15.05 0.22 -38.94
C LEU A 78 -13.77 -0.06 -38.13
N GLY A 79 -13.75 0.31 -36.85
CA GLY A 79 -12.58 0.17 -35.97
C GLY A 79 -11.44 1.10 -36.34
N ARG A 80 -11.72 2.27 -36.95
CA ARG A 80 -10.71 3.30 -37.26
C ARG A 80 -10.67 4.36 -36.18
N VAL A 81 -9.48 4.81 -35.81
CA VAL A 81 -9.30 5.85 -34.77
C VAL A 81 -9.89 7.17 -35.25
N THR A 82 -10.76 7.76 -34.42
CA THR A 82 -11.41 9.06 -34.68
C THR A 82 -10.91 10.17 -33.75
N HIS A 83 -10.44 9.84 -32.55
CA HIS A 83 -9.87 10.78 -31.58
C HIS A 83 -8.87 10.09 -30.64
N MET A 84 -7.96 10.88 -30.08
CA MET A 84 -6.99 10.54 -29.02
C MET A 84 -6.75 11.79 -28.16
N ASN A 85 -6.66 11.66 -26.84
CA ASN A 85 -6.15 12.72 -25.95
C ASN A 85 -4.61 12.68 -25.89
N ARG A 86 -4.00 13.69 -25.26
CA ARG A 86 -2.53 13.80 -25.15
C ARG A 86 -1.89 12.63 -24.38
N VAL A 87 -2.60 12.06 -23.41
CA VAL A 87 -2.10 10.90 -22.65
C VAL A 87 -2.06 9.66 -23.55
N ALA A 88 -3.09 9.42 -24.36
CA ALA A 88 -3.11 8.32 -25.33
C ALA A 88 -1.98 8.43 -26.36
N GLU A 89 -1.66 9.64 -26.83
CA GLU A 89 -0.49 9.85 -27.69
C GLU A 89 0.81 9.43 -26.98
N THR A 90 0.96 9.84 -25.72
CA THR A 90 2.15 9.53 -24.90
C THR A 90 2.30 8.04 -24.61
N LEU A 91 1.21 7.36 -24.25
CA LEU A 91 1.22 5.95 -23.88
C LEU A 91 1.41 5.02 -25.09
N THR A 92 0.84 5.35 -26.24
CA THR A 92 0.95 4.55 -27.49
C THR A 92 2.18 4.89 -28.33
N GLY A 93 2.74 6.09 -28.17
CA GLY A 93 3.79 6.65 -29.04
C GLY A 93 3.29 7.23 -30.36
N TRP A 94 1.98 7.15 -30.65
CA TRP A 94 1.37 7.69 -31.88
C TRP A 94 0.85 9.10 -31.69
N SER A 95 1.18 10.03 -32.59
CA SER A 95 0.48 11.33 -32.61
C SER A 95 -0.94 11.19 -33.16
N GLN A 96 -1.89 11.99 -32.68
CA GLN A 96 -3.27 12.02 -33.15
C GLN A 96 -3.39 12.24 -34.67
N PRO A 97 -2.66 13.18 -35.31
CA PRO A 97 -2.72 13.36 -36.76
C PRO A 97 -2.27 12.14 -37.55
N GLU A 98 -1.34 11.34 -37.00
CA GLU A 98 -0.93 10.07 -37.61
C GLU A 98 -1.93 8.95 -37.31
N ALA A 99 -2.50 8.88 -36.12
CA ALA A 99 -3.41 7.82 -35.72
C ALA A 99 -4.78 7.88 -36.44
N ILE A 100 -5.32 9.07 -36.67
CA ILE A 100 -6.68 9.25 -37.22
C ILE A 100 -6.86 8.50 -38.55
N GLY A 101 -7.96 7.76 -38.66
CA GLY A 101 -8.33 6.94 -39.83
C GLY A 101 -7.59 5.61 -39.97
N LYS A 102 -6.53 5.36 -39.19
CA LYS A 102 -5.84 4.06 -39.16
C LYS A 102 -6.67 3.03 -38.37
N PRO A 103 -6.57 1.72 -38.69
CA PRO A 103 -7.20 0.66 -37.90
C PRO A 103 -6.68 0.65 -36.46
N LEU A 104 -7.57 0.44 -35.49
CA LEU A 104 -7.25 0.39 -34.07
C LEU A 104 -6.12 -0.59 -33.76
N SER A 105 -6.13 -1.78 -34.38
CA SER A 105 -5.11 -2.82 -34.17
C SER A 105 -3.68 -2.42 -34.55
N ARG A 106 -3.49 -1.29 -35.24
CA ARG A 106 -2.18 -0.72 -35.56
C ARG A 106 -1.73 0.38 -34.58
N VAL A 107 -2.67 1.12 -34.00
CA VAL A 107 -2.40 2.25 -33.08
C VAL A 107 -2.39 1.75 -31.63
N PHE A 108 -3.29 0.83 -31.32
CA PHE A 108 -3.51 0.22 -30.01
C PHE A 108 -3.32 -1.29 -30.14
N HIS A 109 -2.06 -1.70 -30.35
CA HIS A 109 -1.70 -3.10 -30.49
C HIS A 109 -1.54 -3.74 -29.12
N LEU A 110 -2.54 -4.52 -28.72
CA LEU A 110 -2.56 -5.24 -27.46
C LEU A 110 -2.14 -6.70 -27.65
N VAL A 111 -1.29 -7.19 -26.75
CA VAL A 111 -0.96 -8.61 -26.60
C VAL A 111 -1.20 -9.05 -25.17
N ASP A 112 -1.62 -10.30 -24.98
CA ASP A 112 -1.70 -10.93 -23.67
C ASP A 112 -0.27 -11.16 -23.12
N GLY A 113 0.00 -10.72 -21.89
CA GLY A 113 1.34 -10.71 -21.32
C GLY A 113 1.96 -12.11 -21.21
N LYS A 114 1.14 -13.15 -20.98
CA LYS A 114 1.59 -14.54 -20.72
C LYS A 114 1.76 -15.35 -22.00
N THR A 115 0.87 -15.18 -22.96
CA THR A 115 0.82 -15.95 -24.21
C THR A 115 1.40 -15.21 -25.41
N GLN A 116 1.61 -13.89 -25.29
CA GLN A 116 2.05 -12.97 -26.36
C GLN A 116 1.12 -12.98 -27.60
N GLN A 117 -0.12 -13.47 -27.46
CA GLN A 117 -1.11 -13.48 -28.53
C GLN A 117 -1.83 -12.14 -28.60
N THR A 118 -2.11 -11.66 -29.81
CA THR A 118 -2.87 -10.43 -30.04
C THR A 118 -4.29 -10.58 -29.48
N THR A 119 -4.70 -9.69 -28.58
CA THR A 119 -6.05 -9.72 -27.99
C THR A 119 -7.07 -9.05 -28.90
N ILE A 120 -8.35 -9.34 -28.71
CA ILE A 120 -9.44 -8.63 -29.41
C ILE A 120 -9.58 -7.25 -28.74
N PRO A 121 -9.37 -6.12 -29.45
CA PRO A 121 -9.43 -4.80 -28.84
C PRO A 121 -10.83 -4.55 -28.24
N PRO A 122 -10.94 -4.10 -26.97
CA PRO A 122 -12.24 -4.04 -26.30
C PRO A 122 -13.22 -3.07 -26.93
N GLY A 123 -12.75 -2.02 -27.62
CA GLY A 123 -13.63 -1.14 -28.41
C GLY A 123 -14.46 -1.88 -29.47
N ARG A 124 -13.92 -2.95 -30.07
CA ARG A 124 -14.68 -3.78 -31.03
C ARG A 124 -15.78 -4.56 -30.32
N ARG A 125 -15.45 -5.18 -29.18
CA ARG A 125 -16.43 -5.90 -28.34
C ARG A 125 -17.51 -4.98 -27.80
N ALA A 126 -17.15 -3.76 -27.42
CA ALA A 126 -18.10 -2.75 -26.94
C ALA A 126 -19.15 -2.37 -28.01
N ILE A 127 -18.74 -2.31 -29.29
CA ILE A 127 -19.64 -2.10 -30.43
C ILE A 127 -20.50 -3.34 -30.69
N GLU A 128 -19.89 -4.53 -30.82
CA GLU A 128 -20.57 -5.77 -31.19
C GLU A 128 -21.56 -6.26 -30.11
N GLU A 129 -21.19 -6.09 -28.84
CA GLU A 129 -21.99 -6.52 -27.67
C GLU A 129 -22.89 -5.39 -27.11
N ASN A 130 -22.80 -4.16 -27.66
CA ASN A 130 -23.49 -2.93 -27.20
C ASN A 130 -23.48 -2.74 -25.67
N ARG A 131 -22.32 -2.96 -25.04
CA ARG A 131 -22.12 -2.84 -23.59
C ARG A 131 -20.67 -2.49 -23.28
N THR A 132 -20.40 -2.05 -22.04
CA THR A 132 -19.02 -1.84 -21.59
C THR A 132 -18.24 -3.16 -21.60
N ALA A 133 -17.14 -3.20 -22.34
CA ALA A 133 -16.15 -4.27 -22.32
C ALA A 133 -15.03 -3.88 -21.37
N GLY A 134 -14.94 -4.57 -20.23
CA GLY A 134 -14.05 -4.20 -19.13
C GLY A 134 -12.64 -4.79 -19.20
N PHE A 135 -11.83 -4.34 -18.24
CA PHE A 135 -10.42 -4.64 -18.01
C PHE A 135 -10.02 -6.09 -18.28
N ALA A 136 -9.23 -6.28 -19.32
CA ALA A 136 -8.46 -7.50 -19.51
C ALA A 136 -7.21 -7.42 -18.62
N LEU A 137 -7.14 -8.30 -17.61
CA LEU A 137 -5.94 -8.48 -16.80
C LEU A 137 -4.77 -8.95 -17.68
N ASP A 138 -3.55 -8.52 -17.36
CA ASP A 138 -2.31 -8.83 -18.08
C ASP A 138 -2.25 -8.31 -19.54
N CYS A 139 -2.92 -7.21 -19.87
CA CYS A 139 -2.83 -6.55 -21.17
C CYS A 139 -1.50 -5.78 -21.34
N VAL A 140 -0.80 -6.02 -22.45
CA VAL A 140 0.43 -5.30 -22.81
C VAL A 140 0.23 -4.54 -24.12
N LEU A 141 0.35 -3.21 -24.04
CA LEU A 141 0.39 -2.31 -25.19
C LEU A 141 1.79 -2.33 -25.82
N VAL A 142 1.85 -2.63 -27.11
CA VAL A 142 3.06 -2.46 -27.93
C VAL A 142 3.01 -1.07 -28.56
N ARG A 143 3.93 -0.20 -28.15
CA ARG A 143 4.05 1.18 -28.65
C ARG A 143 4.55 1.24 -30.09
N GLN A 144 4.44 2.41 -30.73
CA GLN A 144 4.91 2.64 -32.11
C GLN A 144 6.41 2.33 -32.32
N ASP A 145 7.24 2.51 -31.29
CA ASP A 145 8.68 2.20 -31.30
C ASP A 145 9.01 0.71 -31.02
N GLY A 146 7.99 -0.10 -30.74
CA GLY A 146 8.13 -1.51 -30.37
C GLY A 146 8.38 -1.76 -28.87
N SER A 147 8.50 -0.71 -28.04
CA SER A 147 8.54 -0.85 -26.58
C SER A 147 7.21 -1.37 -26.05
N LYS A 148 7.26 -2.05 -24.89
CA LYS A 148 6.08 -2.62 -24.23
C LYS A 148 5.70 -1.81 -23.01
N LEU A 149 4.40 -1.71 -22.76
CA LEU A 149 3.81 -1.07 -21.59
C LEU A 149 2.68 -1.95 -21.06
N GLU A 150 2.70 -2.25 -19.76
CA GLU A 150 1.56 -2.90 -19.10
C GLU A 150 0.45 -1.85 -18.90
N ILE A 151 -0.77 -2.17 -19.33
CA ILE A 151 -1.91 -1.27 -19.22
C ILE A 151 -3.15 -2.00 -18.72
N GLU A 152 -4.04 -1.25 -18.09
CA GLU A 152 -5.42 -1.66 -17.88
C GLU A 152 -6.30 -0.83 -18.84
N ASP A 153 -7.21 -1.48 -19.57
CA ASP A 153 -8.06 -0.82 -20.56
C ASP A 153 -9.55 -1.19 -20.45
N SER A 154 -10.43 -0.24 -20.74
CA SER A 154 -11.88 -0.43 -20.71
C SER A 154 -12.52 0.32 -21.89
N ALA A 155 -13.58 -0.23 -22.46
CA ALA A 155 -14.25 0.38 -23.60
C ALA A 155 -15.77 0.40 -23.46
N ALA A 156 -16.40 1.48 -23.93
CA ALA A 156 -17.85 1.65 -23.95
C ALA A 156 -18.33 2.08 -25.35
N PRO A 157 -19.50 1.61 -25.82
CA PRO A 157 -20.07 2.07 -27.09
C PRO A 157 -20.45 3.56 -27.02
N ILE A 158 -20.34 4.24 -28.16
CA ILE A 158 -20.81 5.63 -28.35
C ILE A 158 -22.11 5.57 -29.16
N HIS A 159 -23.17 6.20 -28.66
CA HIS A 159 -24.49 6.23 -29.33
C HIS A 159 -24.78 7.57 -30.02
N ASP A 160 -25.57 7.53 -31.10
CA ASP A 160 -26.21 8.72 -31.65
C ASP A 160 -27.47 9.13 -30.84
N ARG A 161 -28.13 10.21 -31.27
CA ARG A 161 -29.35 10.73 -30.63
C ARG A 161 -30.55 9.78 -30.75
N GLU A 162 -30.47 8.82 -31.68
CA GLU A 162 -31.49 7.78 -31.89
C GLU A 162 -31.14 6.47 -31.14
N GLY A 163 -30.08 6.46 -30.33
CA GLY A 163 -29.65 5.32 -29.51
C GLY A 163 -28.89 4.23 -30.28
N ARG A 164 -28.48 4.48 -31.53
CA ARG A 164 -27.72 3.52 -32.35
C ARG A 164 -26.22 3.67 -32.07
N VAL A 165 -25.51 2.56 -32.00
CA VAL A 165 -24.04 2.58 -31.86
C VAL A 165 -23.40 3.21 -33.10
N THR A 166 -22.46 4.13 -32.88
CA THR A 166 -21.68 4.84 -33.91
C THR A 166 -20.17 4.59 -33.82
N GLY A 167 -19.73 3.97 -32.73
CA GLY A 167 -18.32 3.76 -32.41
C GLY A 167 -18.14 3.30 -30.97
N ALA A 168 -16.92 3.42 -30.46
CA ALA A 168 -16.61 3.20 -29.05
C ALA A 168 -15.55 4.20 -28.55
N VAL A 169 -15.60 4.48 -27.25
CA VAL A 169 -14.52 5.11 -26.50
C VAL A 169 -13.75 4.01 -25.75
N ILE A 170 -12.44 4.15 -25.71
CA ILE A 170 -11.49 3.30 -24.99
C ILE A 170 -10.73 4.21 -24.03
N VAL A 171 -10.69 3.83 -22.77
CA VAL A 171 -9.94 4.51 -21.69
C VAL A 171 -8.92 3.51 -21.17
N PHE A 172 -7.66 3.94 -21.02
CA PHE A 172 -6.57 3.06 -20.60
C PHE A 172 -5.45 3.82 -19.88
N HIS A 173 -4.85 3.21 -18.87
CA HIS A 173 -3.78 3.82 -18.08
C HIS A 173 -2.59 2.87 -17.89
N ASP A 174 -1.44 3.45 -17.51
CA ASP A 174 -0.20 2.72 -17.23
C ASP A 174 -0.35 1.91 -15.92
N ALA A 175 -0.43 0.58 -16.04
CA ALA A 175 -0.58 -0.32 -14.91
C ALA A 175 0.73 -0.47 -14.10
N THR A 176 1.89 -0.15 -14.69
CA THR A 176 3.21 -0.30 -14.07
C THR A 176 3.31 0.48 -12.75
N ARG A 177 2.65 1.66 -12.67
CA ARG A 177 2.61 2.46 -11.43
C ARG A 177 1.82 1.76 -10.33
N SER A 178 0.67 1.19 -10.65
CA SER A 178 -0.17 0.45 -9.69
C SER A 178 0.54 -0.81 -9.20
N GLN A 179 1.15 -1.56 -10.12
CA GLN A 179 1.90 -2.79 -9.83
C GLN A 179 3.08 -2.51 -8.87
N VAL A 180 3.94 -1.54 -9.21
CA VAL A 180 5.09 -1.16 -8.37
C VAL A 180 4.65 -0.61 -7.01
N MET A 181 3.52 0.11 -6.95
CA MET A 181 2.99 0.59 -5.67
C MET A 181 2.44 -0.55 -4.81
N LEU A 182 1.75 -1.53 -5.41
CA LEU A 182 1.26 -2.74 -4.73
C LEU A 182 2.41 -3.60 -4.21
N GLU A 183 3.45 -3.84 -5.03
CA GLU A 183 4.66 -4.55 -4.62
C GLU A 183 5.38 -3.82 -3.46
N ARG A 184 5.49 -2.50 -3.54
CA ARG A 184 6.08 -1.68 -2.48
C ARG A 184 5.23 -1.69 -1.21
N MET A 185 3.90 -1.67 -1.31
CA MET A 185 3.00 -1.83 -0.17
C MET A 185 3.14 -3.21 0.47
N ALA A 186 3.19 -4.29 -0.32
CA ALA A 186 3.41 -5.65 0.16
C ALA A 186 4.78 -5.79 0.85
N TYR A 187 5.84 -5.20 0.27
CA TYR A 187 7.16 -5.17 0.87
C TYR A 187 7.14 -4.44 2.23
N LEU A 188 6.58 -3.23 2.29
CA LEU A 188 6.50 -2.43 3.53
C LEU A 188 5.56 -3.05 4.59
N ALA A 189 4.57 -3.84 4.19
CA ALA A 189 3.76 -4.63 5.12
C ALA A 189 4.57 -5.71 5.85
N GLN A 190 5.72 -6.12 5.29
CA GLN A 190 6.59 -7.18 5.82
C GLN A 190 7.99 -6.72 6.24
N HIS A 191 8.39 -5.48 5.93
CA HIS A 191 9.74 -4.95 6.19
C HIS A 191 9.71 -3.57 6.85
N ASP A 192 10.71 -3.30 7.68
CA ASP A 192 10.96 -2.01 8.32
C ASP A 192 11.48 -0.99 7.30
N ALA A 193 10.82 0.16 7.22
CA ALA A 193 11.09 1.17 6.20
C ALA A 193 12.47 1.85 6.32
N LEU A 194 13.08 1.84 7.51
CA LEU A 194 14.38 2.48 7.76
C LEU A 194 15.55 1.56 7.39
N THR A 195 15.49 0.30 7.83
CA THR A 195 16.59 -0.66 7.74
C THR A 195 16.44 -1.68 6.60
N GLY A 196 15.24 -1.83 6.04
CA GLY A 196 14.92 -2.87 5.05
C GLY A 196 14.85 -4.29 5.62
N LEU A 197 15.04 -4.46 6.94
CA LEU A 197 14.90 -5.75 7.61
C LEU A 197 13.43 -6.20 7.64
N PRO A 198 13.15 -7.51 7.73
CA PRO A 198 11.88 -8.03 8.20
C PRO A 198 11.32 -7.26 9.41
N ASN A 199 10.03 -6.92 9.37
CA ASN A 199 9.32 -6.31 10.49
C ASN A 199 8.70 -7.37 11.41
N ARG A 200 8.01 -6.92 12.46
CA ARG A 200 7.32 -7.80 13.43
C ARG A 200 6.39 -8.83 12.77
N ALA A 201 5.63 -8.46 11.74
CA ALA A 201 4.66 -9.35 11.10
C ALA A 201 5.37 -10.51 10.38
N LEU A 202 6.40 -10.21 9.59
CA LEU A 202 7.19 -11.24 8.89
C LEU A 202 7.99 -12.11 9.87
N LEU A 203 8.46 -11.55 10.98
CA LEU A 203 9.10 -12.34 12.04
C LEU A 203 8.12 -13.33 12.68
N THR A 204 6.93 -12.89 13.09
CA THR A 204 5.92 -13.78 13.73
C THR A 204 5.52 -14.92 12.80
N GLU A 205 5.37 -14.65 11.49
CA GLU A 205 5.12 -15.68 10.47
C GLU A 205 6.27 -16.71 10.41
N ARG A 206 7.51 -16.22 10.26
CA ARG A 206 8.71 -17.07 10.16
C ARG A 206 8.96 -17.88 11.43
N LEU A 207 8.78 -17.29 12.61
CA LEU A 207 8.91 -17.95 13.91
C LEU A 207 7.86 -19.06 14.07
N SER A 208 6.59 -18.78 13.75
CA SER A 208 5.51 -19.79 13.79
C SER A 208 5.79 -20.97 12.84
N ARG A 209 6.34 -20.68 11.65
CA ARG A 209 6.78 -21.69 10.69
C ARG A 209 7.99 -22.49 11.20
N ALA A 210 8.98 -21.83 11.79
CA ALA A 210 10.16 -22.46 12.37
C ALA A 210 9.79 -23.40 13.51
N ILE A 211 8.92 -22.99 14.43
CA ILE A 211 8.37 -23.85 15.52
C ILE A 211 7.60 -25.05 14.96
N SER A 212 6.87 -24.88 13.87
CA SER A 212 6.11 -25.97 13.24
C SER A 212 7.01 -27.02 12.58
N LEU A 213 8.13 -26.60 11.98
CA LEU A 213 9.18 -27.49 11.47
C LEU A 213 9.96 -28.12 12.63
N ALA A 214 10.37 -27.28 13.59
CA ALA A 214 10.60 -27.52 15.01
C ALA A 214 10.09 -28.87 15.51
N ARG A 215 8.79 -28.85 15.80
CA ARG A 215 7.98 -29.93 16.33
C ARG A 215 7.98 -31.19 15.46
N ARG A 216 8.07 -31.06 14.13
CA ARG A 216 8.05 -32.19 13.19
C ARG A 216 9.39 -32.92 13.12
N HIS A 217 10.49 -32.18 13.13
CA HIS A 217 11.84 -32.72 12.90
C HIS A 217 12.67 -32.86 14.19
N ARG A 218 12.13 -32.43 15.35
CA ARG A 218 12.77 -32.47 16.68
C ARG A 218 14.11 -31.73 16.71
N HIS A 219 14.20 -30.58 16.05
CA HIS A 219 15.32 -29.64 16.21
C HIS A 219 14.95 -28.52 17.18
N LEU A 220 15.93 -27.69 17.53
CA LEU A 220 15.74 -26.53 18.39
C LEU A 220 15.65 -25.26 17.54
N VAL A 221 14.89 -24.28 18.02
CA VAL A 221 14.82 -22.92 17.48
C VAL A 221 15.23 -21.96 18.58
N ALA A 222 16.08 -20.97 18.28
CA ALA A 222 16.43 -19.92 19.22
C ALA A 222 15.89 -18.57 18.75
N LEU A 223 15.40 -17.81 19.71
CA LEU A 223 15.03 -16.41 19.55
C LEU A 223 15.94 -15.55 20.44
N LEU A 224 16.61 -14.59 19.83
CA LEU A 224 17.42 -13.60 20.53
C LEU A 224 16.69 -12.25 20.45
N TYR A 225 16.38 -11.63 21.58
CA TYR A 225 15.90 -10.24 21.65
C TYR A 225 17.08 -9.32 21.98
N LEU A 226 17.23 -8.23 21.24
CA LEU A 226 18.38 -7.34 21.27
C LEU A 226 17.95 -5.89 21.43
N ASP A 227 18.71 -5.12 22.20
CA ASP A 227 18.57 -3.67 22.34
C ASP A 227 19.94 -2.99 22.28
N LEU A 228 19.99 -1.85 21.58
CA LEU A 228 21.18 -1.00 21.53
C LEU A 228 21.30 -0.15 22.79
N ASP A 229 22.25 -0.52 23.63
CA ASP A 229 22.53 0.19 24.87
C ASP A 229 22.86 1.68 24.60
N ALA A 230 22.16 2.56 25.33
CA ALA A 230 22.37 4.01 25.28
C ALA A 230 22.17 4.68 23.89
N PHE A 231 21.35 4.09 23.02
CA PHE A 231 20.97 4.71 21.74
C PHE A 231 20.26 6.06 21.90
N LYS A 232 19.34 6.21 22.86
CA LYS A 232 18.62 7.49 23.08
C LYS A 232 19.57 8.70 23.30
N PRO A 233 20.57 8.66 24.21
CA PRO A 233 21.59 9.70 24.32
C PRO A 233 22.30 10.09 23.00
N ILE A 234 22.45 9.17 22.05
CA ILE A 234 23.04 9.46 20.72
C ILE A 234 22.07 10.34 19.92
N ASN A 235 20.77 10.00 19.89
CA ASN A 235 19.74 10.84 19.25
C ASN A 235 19.63 12.22 19.89
N ASP A 236 19.62 12.26 21.23
CA ASP A 236 19.48 13.51 22.00
C ASP A 236 20.70 14.45 21.80
N ALA A 237 21.89 13.90 21.49
CA ALA A 237 23.13 14.66 21.32
C ALA A 237 23.50 14.98 19.85
N LEU A 238 23.22 14.07 18.91
CA LEU A 238 23.66 14.15 17.50
C LEU A 238 22.50 14.22 16.50
N GLY A 239 21.25 14.12 16.95
CA GLY A 239 20.05 14.20 16.13
C GLY A 239 19.62 12.86 15.53
N HIS A 240 18.34 12.78 15.16
CA HIS A 240 17.72 11.55 14.64
C HIS A 240 18.37 11.03 13.35
N ASP A 241 18.83 11.92 12.45
CA ASP A 241 19.50 11.50 11.19
C ASP A 241 20.78 10.67 11.43
N VAL A 242 21.52 10.95 12.51
CA VAL A 242 22.70 10.17 12.92
C VAL A 242 22.26 8.83 13.51
N GLY A 243 21.22 8.84 14.35
CA GLY A 243 20.62 7.64 14.92
C GLY A 243 20.07 6.67 13.87
N ASP A 244 19.34 7.18 12.88
CA ASP A 244 18.76 6.40 11.80
C ASP A 244 19.84 5.71 10.94
N ARG A 245 20.93 6.44 10.64
CA ARG A 245 22.09 5.86 9.95
C ARG A 245 22.86 4.85 10.81
N LEU A 246 22.92 5.06 12.13
CA LEU A 246 23.49 4.10 13.06
C LEU A 246 22.66 2.81 13.10
N LEU A 247 21.32 2.91 13.13
CA LEU A 247 20.41 1.76 13.04
C LEU A 247 20.56 1.00 11.72
N GLN A 248 20.72 1.69 10.60
CA GLN A 248 21.02 1.09 9.30
C GLN A 248 22.37 0.34 9.31
N ALA A 249 23.42 0.95 9.87
CA ALA A 249 24.74 0.33 9.97
C ALA A 249 24.75 -0.87 10.92
N VAL A 250 23.99 -0.81 12.02
CA VAL A 250 23.74 -1.94 12.93
C VAL A 250 23.01 -3.06 12.19
N ALA A 251 21.92 -2.77 11.49
CA ALA A 251 21.15 -3.75 10.73
C ALA A 251 22.03 -4.54 9.74
N GLY A 252 22.83 -3.86 8.92
CA GLY A 252 23.75 -4.51 8.00
C GLY A 252 24.77 -5.40 8.72
N ARG A 253 25.36 -4.93 9.82
CA ARG A 253 26.34 -5.69 10.60
C ARG A 253 25.73 -6.92 11.31
N LEU A 254 24.46 -6.84 11.73
CA LEU A 254 23.71 -7.99 12.24
C LEU A 254 23.48 -9.02 11.12
N GLN A 255 23.08 -8.58 9.92
CA GLN A 255 22.88 -9.46 8.76
C GLN A 255 24.17 -10.17 8.33
N GLU A 256 25.32 -9.47 8.28
CA GLU A 256 26.64 -10.06 8.03
C GLU A 256 27.01 -11.19 9.01
N CYS A 257 26.40 -11.21 10.20
CA CYS A 257 26.64 -12.24 11.21
C CYS A 257 25.77 -13.49 11.03
N MET A 258 24.67 -13.43 10.26
CA MET A 258 23.67 -14.48 10.13
C MET A 258 23.88 -15.40 8.91
N ARG A 259 23.15 -16.52 8.86
CA ARG A 259 23.03 -17.39 7.68
C ARG A 259 21.74 -17.05 6.93
N ASP A 260 21.63 -17.47 5.66
CA ASP A 260 20.45 -17.24 4.81
C ASP A 260 19.12 -17.78 5.38
N ILE A 261 19.18 -18.80 6.25
CA ILE A 261 18.01 -19.39 6.92
C ILE A 261 17.59 -18.64 8.20
N ASP A 262 18.51 -17.86 8.77
CA ASP A 262 18.26 -17.07 9.98
C ASP A 262 17.56 -15.77 9.59
N THR A 263 16.88 -15.12 10.53
CA THR A 263 16.14 -13.88 10.26
C THR A 263 16.51 -12.81 11.27
N VAL A 264 17.10 -11.71 10.79
CA VAL A 264 17.21 -10.46 11.55
C VAL A 264 15.94 -9.64 11.31
N CYS A 265 15.33 -9.14 12.38
CA CYS A 265 14.15 -8.30 12.37
C CYS A 265 14.41 -7.02 13.18
N ARG A 266 13.81 -5.90 12.79
CA ARG A 266 13.67 -4.72 13.66
C ARG A 266 12.22 -4.66 14.16
N GLN A 267 12.03 -4.59 15.48
CA GLN A 267 10.71 -4.44 16.09
C GLN A 267 10.26 -2.97 16.07
N GLY A 268 11.19 -2.07 16.35
CA GLY A 268 10.99 -0.62 16.38
C GLY A 268 12.08 0.04 17.22
N GLY A 269 12.28 1.35 17.07
CA GLY A 269 13.31 2.08 17.84
C GLY A 269 14.71 1.47 17.68
N ASP A 270 15.31 1.14 18.81
CA ASP A 270 16.60 0.47 19.04
C ASP A 270 16.51 -1.06 19.18
N GLU A 271 15.32 -1.64 19.07
CA GLU A 271 15.07 -3.07 19.32
C GLU A 271 15.13 -3.93 18.04
N PHE A 272 15.94 -4.99 18.11
CA PHE A 272 16.11 -5.99 17.07
C PHE A 272 15.81 -7.38 17.62
N VAL A 273 15.36 -8.29 16.76
CA VAL A 273 15.13 -9.69 17.12
C VAL A 273 15.74 -10.59 16.06
N ILE A 274 16.45 -11.63 16.51
CA ILE A 274 17.08 -12.62 15.65
C ILE A 274 16.44 -13.98 15.89
N LEU A 275 15.92 -14.57 14.82
CA LEU A 275 15.45 -15.95 14.78
C LEU A 275 16.53 -16.84 14.17
N LEU A 276 17.05 -17.77 14.96
CA LEU A 276 17.89 -18.88 14.52
C LEU A 276 16.99 -20.08 14.24
N ALA A 277 16.71 -20.32 12.97
CA ALA A 277 15.64 -21.23 12.53
C ALA A 277 15.95 -22.72 12.77
N GLU A 278 17.23 -23.06 12.91
CA GLU A 278 17.70 -24.40 13.28
C GLU A 278 19.01 -24.30 14.06
N ILE A 279 19.00 -24.73 15.33
CA ILE A 279 20.20 -24.97 16.13
C ILE A 279 20.24 -26.43 16.61
N ARG A 280 21.43 -26.92 16.97
CA ARG A 280 21.64 -28.31 17.41
C ARG A 280 21.63 -28.45 18.93
N GLN A 281 22.06 -27.40 19.63
CA GLN A 281 22.19 -27.36 21.09
C GLN A 281 22.03 -25.90 21.58
N PRO A 282 21.59 -25.66 22.82
CA PRO A 282 21.45 -24.32 23.41
C PRO A 282 22.69 -23.41 23.27
N GLU A 283 23.88 -23.99 23.34
CA GLU A 283 25.18 -23.31 23.27
C GLU A 283 25.45 -22.66 21.91
N ASP A 284 24.80 -23.13 20.83
CA ASP A 284 24.89 -22.51 19.51
C ASP A 284 24.31 -21.09 19.52
N ALA A 285 23.19 -20.88 20.23
CA ALA A 285 22.55 -19.56 20.37
C ALA A 285 23.41 -18.60 21.21
N THR A 286 24.05 -19.12 22.26
CA THR A 286 25.04 -18.37 23.07
C THR A 286 26.24 -17.96 22.21
N THR A 287 26.79 -18.88 21.41
CA THR A 287 27.91 -18.61 20.50
C THR A 287 27.55 -17.51 19.48
N VAL A 288 26.32 -17.49 18.98
CA VAL A 288 25.82 -16.40 18.12
C VAL A 288 25.72 -15.09 18.90
N ALA A 289 25.18 -15.08 20.12
CA ALA A 289 25.10 -13.87 20.94
C ALA A 289 26.50 -13.27 21.24
N GLU A 290 27.49 -14.09 21.57
CA GLU A 290 28.89 -13.68 21.76
C GLU A 290 29.49 -13.11 20.47
N LYS A 291 29.25 -13.75 19.31
CA LYS A 291 29.67 -13.23 17.99
C LYS A 291 29.05 -11.85 17.71
N LEU A 292 27.78 -11.64 18.05
CA LEU A 292 27.09 -10.37 17.83
C LEU A 292 27.64 -9.26 18.74
N LEU A 293 27.88 -9.55 20.02
CA LEU A 293 28.53 -8.62 20.95
C LEU A 293 29.91 -8.19 20.45
N ALA A 294 30.75 -9.15 20.02
CA ALA A 294 32.08 -8.88 19.47
C ALA A 294 32.04 -8.15 18.11
N ALA A 295 31.00 -8.39 17.30
CA ALA A 295 30.83 -7.68 16.03
C ALA A 295 30.44 -6.21 16.24
N LEU A 296 29.53 -5.92 17.16
CA LEU A 296 29.01 -4.58 17.41
C LEU A 296 29.89 -3.71 18.30
N SER A 297 30.75 -4.30 19.15
CA SER A 297 31.74 -3.54 19.94
C SER A 297 32.81 -2.83 19.09
N ARG A 298 32.91 -3.13 17.79
CA ARG A 298 33.73 -2.39 16.83
C ARG A 298 33.10 -1.01 16.52
N PRO A 299 33.87 0.08 16.42
CA PRO A 299 33.31 1.40 16.12
C PRO A 299 32.44 1.46 14.86
N PHE A 300 31.44 2.34 14.88
CA PHE A 300 30.61 2.71 13.74
C PHE A 300 31.01 4.11 13.26
N HIS A 301 31.25 4.27 11.96
CA HIS A 301 31.62 5.55 11.37
C HIS A 301 30.40 6.14 10.66
N VAL A 302 29.72 7.11 11.28
CA VAL A 302 28.44 7.66 10.82
C VAL A 302 28.54 9.18 10.71
N GLN A 303 28.37 9.72 9.50
CA GLN A 303 28.45 11.17 9.20
C GLN A 303 29.71 11.88 9.75
N GLY A 304 30.83 11.16 9.88
CA GLY A 304 32.10 11.68 10.42
C GLY A 304 32.25 11.53 11.94
N HIS A 305 31.25 11.00 12.64
CA HIS A 305 31.35 10.60 14.04
C HIS A 305 31.80 9.14 14.15
N GLU A 306 32.67 8.86 15.11
CA GLU A 306 32.99 7.51 15.56
C GLU A 306 32.12 7.17 16.78
N LEU A 307 31.24 6.18 16.64
CA LEU A 307 30.25 5.80 17.64
C LEU A 307 30.52 4.38 18.13
N LEU A 308 30.55 4.21 19.46
CA LEU A 308 30.61 2.92 20.13
C LEU A 308 29.25 2.64 20.76
N VAL A 309 28.67 1.49 20.41
CA VAL A 309 27.43 0.97 21.00
C VAL A 309 27.66 -0.44 21.52
N THR A 310 26.90 -0.82 22.53
CA THR A 310 26.87 -2.19 23.04
C THR A 310 25.46 -2.77 22.91
N LEU A 311 25.34 -4.08 23.10
CA LEU A 311 24.05 -4.78 23.06
C LEU A 311 23.71 -5.38 24.42
N SER A 312 22.45 -5.23 24.81
CA SER A 312 21.84 -6.13 25.79
C SER A 312 21.04 -7.20 25.03
N ILE A 313 21.39 -8.47 25.22
CA ILE A 313 20.76 -9.61 24.53
C ILE A 313 20.02 -10.50 25.55
N GLY A 314 18.84 -10.98 25.18
CA GLY A 314 18.10 -12.05 25.85
C GLY A 314 17.87 -13.21 24.90
N ILE A 315 17.96 -14.45 25.38
CA ILE A 315 17.85 -15.67 24.55
C ILE A 315 16.71 -16.54 25.09
N SER A 316 15.87 -17.07 24.21
CA SER A 316 14.76 -17.97 24.52
C SER A 316 14.71 -19.12 23.50
N LEU A 317 14.45 -20.35 23.96
CA LEU A 317 14.61 -21.58 23.20
C LEU A 317 13.31 -22.37 23.05
N TYR A 318 12.99 -22.80 21.84
CA TYR A 318 11.97 -23.81 21.57
C TYR A 318 12.60 -25.22 21.60
N PRO A 319 12.00 -26.22 22.27
CA PRO A 319 10.77 -26.17 23.09
C PRO A 319 11.00 -25.90 24.58
N ASP A 320 12.25 -25.68 25.00
CA ASP A 320 12.65 -25.71 26.42
C ASP A 320 12.06 -24.56 27.27
N ASP A 321 11.95 -23.36 26.70
CA ASP A 321 11.44 -22.17 27.40
C ASP A 321 9.96 -21.87 27.09
N ALA A 322 9.49 -22.20 25.89
CA ALA A 322 8.10 -22.01 25.45
C ALA A 322 7.73 -22.87 24.22
N ASP A 323 6.41 -23.08 24.02
CA ASP A 323 5.84 -23.92 22.95
C ASP A 323 5.31 -23.12 21.72
N ASP A 324 5.21 -21.79 21.85
CA ASP A 324 4.63 -20.87 20.87
C ASP A 324 5.45 -19.57 20.69
N ALA A 325 5.12 -18.82 19.63
CA ALA A 325 5.87 -17.65 19.20
C ALA A 325 5.80 -16.46 20.18
N ASP A 326 4.63 -16.21 20.77
CA ASP A 326 4.43 -15.04 21.64
C ASP A 326 5.10 -15.26 23.00
N ALA A 327 5.02 -16.48 23.54
CA ALA A 327 5.72 -16.86 24.76
C ALA A 327 7.26 -16.86 24.58
N LEU A 328 7.79 -17.32 23.44
CA LEU A 328 9.23 -17.21 23.15
C LEU A 328 9.70 -15.75 23.10
N MET A 329 8.93 -14.87 22.43
CA MET A 329 9.21 -13.43 22.36
C MET A 329 9.24 -12.79 23.75
N GLN A 330 8.22 -13.06 24.58
CA GLN A 330 8.14 -12.50 25.93
C GLN A 330 9.28 -12.98 26.84
N ASN A 331 9.63 -14.27 26.78
CA ASN A 331 10.72 -14.84 27.57
C ASN A 331 12.08 -14.24 27.16
N ALA A 332 12.31 -14.00 25.85
CA ALA A 332 13.53 -13.39 25.35
C ALA A 332 13.65 -11.92 25.77
N ASP A 333 12.55 -11.15 25.73
CA ASP A 333 12.48 -9.77 26.26
C ASP A 333 12.77 -9.74 27.77
N THR A 334 12.13 -10.60 28.58
CA THR A 334 12.42 -10.72 30.02
C THR A 334 13.91 -10.97 30.27
N ALA A 335 14.53 -11.90 29.53
CA ALA A 335 15.95 -12.19 29.66
C ALA A 335 16.84 -10.99 29.27
N MET A 336 16.48 -10.26 28.21
CA MET A 336 17.17 -9.05 27.75
C MET A 336 17.05 -7.92 28.78
N TYR A 337 15.87 -7.73 29.39
CA TYR A 337 15.66 -6.76 30.47
C TYR A 337 16.53 -7.07 31.69
N HIS A 338 16.68 -8.36 32.04
CA HIS A 338 17.62 -8.79 33.07
C HIS A 338 19.08 -8.54 32.67
N THR A 339 19.47 -8.65 31.40
CA THR A 339 20.80 -8.23 30.91
C THR A 339 21.02 -6.72 31.12
N LYS A 340 20.05 -5.88 30.71
CA LYS A 340 20.12 -4.41 30.91
C LYS A 340 20.32 -4.03 32.38
N ARG A 341 19.60 -4.70 33.30
CA ARG A 341 19.69 -4.45 34.75
C ARG A 341 21.00 -4.92 35.38
N ASN A 342 21.64 -5.93 34.82
CA ASN A 342 22.86 -6.55 35.36
C ASN A 342 24.16 -5.96 34.80
N GLY A 343 24.11 -4.82 34.11
CA GLY A 343 25.30 -4.08 33.66
C GLY A 343 25.33 -3.74 32.17
N ARG A 344 24.36 -4.21 31.37
CA ARG A 344 24.34 -4.09 29.89
C ARG A 344 25.51 -4.83 29.21
N ASN A 345 25.70 -4.65 27.91
CA ASN A 345 26.80 -5.22 27.11
C ASN A 345 27.04 -6.72 27.36
N GLY A 346 26.04 -7.54 27.08
CA GLY A 346 26.10 -8.97 27.35
C GLY A 346 24.89 -9.73 26.82
N HIS A 347 24.80 -11.00 27.20
CA HIS A 347 23.65 -11.84 26.89
C HIS A 347 23.19 -12.63 28.12
N ARG A 348 21.96 -13.12 28.08
CA ARG A 348 21.38 -13.99 29.11
C ARG A 348 20.33 -14.90 28.49
N SER A 349 20.41 -16.20 28.75
CA SER A 349 19.31 -17.11 28.44
C SER A 349 18.20 -16.99 29.49
N PHE A 350 16.96 -17.12 29.05
CA PHE A 350 15.80 -17.17 29.92
C PHE A 350 15.92 -18.33 30.91
N THR A 351 15.34 -18.14 32.10
CA THR A 351 15.07 -19.21 33.06
C THR A 351 13.74 -18.89 33.73
N ALA A 352 12.93 -19.92 34.05
CA ALA A 352 11.62 -19.74 34.67
C ALA A 352 11.65 -18.93 35.99
N GLU A 353 12.81 -18.90 36.67
CA GLU A 353 13.07 -18.10 37.87
C GLU A 353 12.98 -16.59 37.62
N MET A 354 13.27 -16.10 36.40
CA MET A 354 13.16 -14.67 36.05
C MET A 354 11.71 -14.19 36.03
N ASP A 355 10.79 -15.07 35.60
CA ASP A 355 9.34 -14.87 35.61
C ASP A 355 8.69 -15.19 36.97
N GLY A 356 9.47 -15.65 37.96
CA GLY A 356 8.96 -16.13 39.26
C GLY A 356 8.15 -17.43 39.17
N ARG A 357 8.24 -18.18 38.06
CA ARG A 357 7.50 -19.43 37.84
C ARG A 357 8.32 -20.64 38.33
N PRO A 358 7.74 -21.60 39.08
CA PRO A 358 8.48 -22.77 39.53
C PRO A 358 8.90 -23.67 38.35
N LEU A 359 10.16 -24.11 38.35
CA LEU A 359 10.73 -25.02 37.35
C LEU A 359 9.95 -26.35 37.29
N GLN A 360 9.13 -26.56 36.26
CA GLN A 360 8.51 -27.85 36.01
C GLN A 360 9.54 -28.78 35.34
N ARG A 361 9.87 -29.88 36.02
CA ARG A 361 11.02 -30.75 35.66
C ARG A 361 10.96 -31.26 34.22
N ARG A 362 12.11 -31.13 33.53
CA ARG A 362 12.43 -31.69 32.20
C ARG A 362 11.87 -33.10 32.02
N ARG A 363 11.19 -33.34 30.89
CA ARG A 363 10.92 -34.71 30.40
C ARG A 363 12.24 -35.32 29.93
N ILE A 364 12.86 -36.10 30.80
CA ILE A 364 13.93 -37.00 30.40
C ILE A 364 13.28 -38.13 29.61
N ASP A 365 13.44 -38.12 28.28
CA ASP A 365 13.16 -39.28 27.43
C ASP A 365 14.17 -40.39 27.78
N SER A 366 13.86 -41.15 28.83
CA SER A 366 14.65 -42.28 29.30
C SER A 366 14.41 -43.49 28.38
N GLY A 367 15.05 -43.44 27.21
CA GLY A 367 15.15 -44.52 26.23
C GLY A 367 15.95 -45.73 26.73
N LEU A 368 15.57 -46.31 27.87
CA LEU A 368 16.10 -47.55 28.43
C LEU A 368 14.98 -48.46 28.94
N GLN A 369 14.13 -48.92 28.01
CA GLN A 369 13.29 -50.10 28.20
C GLN A 369 13.39 -51.08 27.02
N ARG A 370 14.46 -51.87 27.02
CA ARG A 370 14.44 -53.36 26.91
C ARG A 370 15.75 -53.88 26.35
N LEU A 371 16.49 -54.61 27.18
CA LEU A 371 17.27 -55.79 26.79
C LEU A 371 17.36 -56.71 28.02
N LEU A 372 16.35 -57.56 28.19
CA LEU A 372 16.40 -58.71 29.08
C LEU A 372 17.14 -59.86 28.36
N PRO A 373 18.12 -60.52 29.00
CA PRO A 373 18.39 -61.93 28.74
C PRO A 373 17.50 -62.81 29.65
N PRO A 374 17.01 -63.97 29.19
CA PRO A 374 16.13 -64.82 29.98
C PRO A 374 16.88 -65.82 30.89
N SER A 375 16.18 -66.20 31.96
CA SER A 375 16.21 -67.53 32.62
C SER A 375 17.55 -68.12 33.10
N GLN A 376 17.81 -68.02 34.41
CA GLN A 376 18.08 -69.16 35.31
C GLN A 376 17.47 -68.84 36.70
N GLY A 377 16.86 -69.75 37.47
CA GLY A 377 16.56 -71.15 37.16
C GLY A 377 16.84 -72.18 38.25
N VAL A 378 16.81 -71.85 39.56
CA VAL A 378 16.92 -72.86 40.65
C VAL A 378 16.05 -72.48 41.86
N PHE A 379 15.35 -73.46 42.43
CA PHE A 379 14.74 -73.41 43.77
C PHE A 379 15.00 -74.77 44.48
N ASN A 380 15.49 -74.73 45.73
CA ASN A 380 15.68 -75.83 46.70
C ASN A 380 16.62 -77.00 46.29
N PHE A 381 17.36 -77.66 47.19
CA PHE A 381 17.02 -78.09 48.56
C PHE A 381 18.27 -78.24 49.47
N SER A 382 18.14 -77.91 50.75
CA SER A 382 18.57 -78.69 51.94
C SER A 382 18.06 -78.00 53.21
#